data_AF-A0AAD0WHW0-F1
#
_entry.id   AF-A0AAD0WHW0-F1
#
_cell.length_a   1.000
_cell.length_b   1.000
_cell.length_c   1.000
_cell.angle_alpha   90.00
_cell.angle_beta   90.00
_cell.angle_gamma   90.00
#
_symmetry.space_group_name_H-M   'P 1'
#
loop_
_entity.id
_entity.type
_entity.pdbx_description
1 polymer ?
#
loop_
_entity_poly.entity_id
_entity_poly.type
_entity_poly.pdbx_seq_one_letter_code
_entity_poly.pdbx_strand_id
1 'polypeptide(L)'
;MQKIVGDVEIVPRVIPVGPRGWQARIDVVFRDAAGQSICGSRPVPPCCTFGSPREALDAARLYGQRLLREWGRDAAAADGHAAR
;
A
#
# COMPACT_ATOMS: atom_id res chain seq x y z
N MET A 1 -4.40 -13.62 21.00
CA MET A 1 -4.38 -12.80 19.77
C MET A 1 -4.13 -13.75 18.61
N GLN A 2 -5.03 -13.84 17.62
CA GLN A 2 -4.80 -14.68 16.44
C GLN A 2 -3.97 -13.88 15.42
N LYS A 3 -2.83 -14.44 14.99
CA LYS A 3 -1.94 -13.83 13.99
C LYS A 3 -2.41 -14.30 12.62
N ILE A 4 -2.69 -13.36 11.71
CA ILE A 4 -2.96 -13.64 10.31
C ILE A 4 -1.62 -13.56 9.57
N VAL A 5 -1.27 -14.60 8.81
CA VAL A 5 0.02 -14.72 8.12
C VAL A 5 -0.24 -14.89 6.63
N GLY A 6 0.50 -14.16 5.81
CA GLY A 6 0.37 -14.18 4.36
C GLY A 6 1.24 -13.12 3.70
N ASP A 7 1.20 -13.11 2.37
CA ASP A 7 1.94 -12.18 1.55
C ASP A 7 1.16 -10.87 1.37
N VAL A 8 1.90 -9.76 1.31
CA VAL A 8 1.34 -8.44 1.00
C VAL A 8 1.94 -7.93 -0.30
N GLU A 9 1.07 -7.53 -1.21
CA GLU A 9 1.41 -6.83 -2.43
C GLU A 9 0.82 -5.41 -2.41
N ILE A 10 1.62 -4.42 -2.81
CA ILE A 10 1.15 -3.06 -3.04
C ILE A 10 1.16 -2.78 -4.55
N VAL A 11 -0.01 -2.45 -5.09
CA VAL A 11 -0.22 -2.13 -6.49
C VAL A 11 -0.47 -0.63 -6.65
N PRO A 12 0.49 0.14 -7.18
CA PRO A 12 0.29 1.56 -7.48
C PRO A 12 -0.79 1.74 -8.55
N ARG A 13 -1.66 2.74 -8.35
CA ARG A 13 -2.77 3.08 -9.22
C ARG A 13 -2.84 4.57 -9.46
N VAL A 14 -3.42 4.93 -10.60
CA VAL A 14 -3.69 6.30 -10.98
C VAL A 14 -5.14 6.39 -11.42
N ILE A 15 -5.89 7.32 -10.81
CA ILE A 15 -7.29 7.55 -11.14
C ILE A 15 -7.43 8.95 -11.74
N PRO A 16 -8.05 9.12 -12.92
CA PRO A 16 -8.37 10.45 -13.45
C PRO A 16 -9.38 11.16 -12.54
N VAL A 17 -9.15 12.43 -12.26
CA VAL A 17 -10.02 13.28 -11.44
C VAL A 17 -10.31 14.57 -12.21
N GLY A 18 -11.53 14.66 -12.73
CA GLY A 18 -11.95 15.77 -13.58
C GLY A 18 -11.17 15.84 -14.91
N PRO A 19 -11.20 17.00 -15.60
CA PRO A 19 -10.71 17.10 -16.97
C PRO A 19 -9.18 17.16 -17.12
N ARG A 20 -8.44 17.46 -16.03
CA ARG A 20 -6.98 17.66 -16.07
C ARG A 20 -6.22 17.14 -14.85
N GLY A 21 -6.89 16.42 -13.96
CA GLY A 21 -6.32 15.97 -12.70
C GLY A 21 -6.12 14.47 -12.66
N TRP A 22 -5.15 14.04 -11.86
CA TRP A 22 -4.89 12.64 -11.57
C TRP A 22 -4.70 12.45 -10.07
N GLN A 23 -5.26 11.40 -9.49
CA GLN A 23 -5.05 11.04 -8.10
C GLN A 23 -4.23 9.76 -7.99
N ALA A 24 -3.23 9.80 -7.12
CA ALA A 24 -2.41 8.65 -6.76
C ALA A 24 -3.15 7.79 -5.73
N ARG A 25 -3.20 6.48 -5.99
CA ARG A 25 -3.77 5.49 -5.08
C ARG A 25 -2.88 4.26 -5.00
N ILE A 26 -3.06 3.47 -3.96
CA ILE A 26 -2.50 2.13 -3.87
C ILE A 26 -3.62 1.13 -3.59
N ASP A 27 -3.58 -0.01 -4.25
CA ASP A 27 -4.35 -1.17 -3.83
C ASP A 27 -3.41 -2.06 -3.00
N VAL A 28 -3.85 -2.41 -1.80
CA VAL A 28 -3.16 -3.34 -0.91
C VAL A 28 -3.85 -4.68 -1.06
N VAL A 29 -3.11 -5.70 -1.49
CA VAL A 29 -3.61 -7.06 -1.66
C VAL A 29 -2.89 -7.93 -0.64
N PHE A 30 -3.66 -8.51 0.28
CA PHE A 30 -3.19 -9.54 1.19
C PHE A 30 -3.59 -10.90 0.63
N ARG A 31 -2.66 -11.86 0.58
CA ARG A 31 -2.93 -13.26 0.22
C ARG A 31 -2.54 -14.16 1.37
N ASP A 32 -3.49 -14.93 1.88
CA ASP A 32 -3.20 -15.91 2.92
C ASP A 32 -2.63 -17.23 2.35
N ALA A 33 -2.21 -18.12 3.24
CA ALA A 33 -1.67 -19.44 2.86
C ALA A 33 -2.69 -20.36 2.17
N ALA A 34 -3.99 -20.09 2.33
CA ALA A 34 -5.07 -20.81 1.64
C ALA A 34 -5.36 -20.24 0.25
N GLY A 35 -4.65 -19.18 -0.17
CA GLY A 35 -4.85 -18.49 -1.44
C GLY A 35 -6.04 -17.54 -1.44
N GLN A 36 -6.68 -17.28 -0.29
CA GLN A 36 -7.71 -16.25 -0.19
C GLN A 36 -7.06 -14.88 -0.27
N SER A 37 -7.74 -13.94 -0.91
CA SER A 37 -7.25 -12.59 -1.09
C SER A 37 -8.19 -11.54 -0.52
N ILE A 38 -7.61 -10.58 0.19
CA ILE A 38 -8.31 -9.40 0.70
C ILE A 38 -7.67 -8.17 0.06
N CYS A 39 -8.49 -7.36 -0.60
CA CYS A 39 -8.03 -6.18 -1.32
C CYS A 39 -8.61 -4.91 -0.69
N GLY A 40 -7.76 -3.91 -0.47
CA GLY A 40 -8.17 -2.59 0.01
C GLY A 40 -7.53 -1.48 -0.81
N SER A 41 -8.33 -0.59 -1.38
CA SER A 41 -7.83 0.59 -2.10
C SER A 41 -7.72 1.79 -1.17
N ARG A 42 -6.59 2.49 -1.19
CA ARG A 42 -6.31 3.64 -0.34
C ARG A 42 -5.77 4.82 -1.16
N PRO A 43 -6.21 6.05 -0.87
CA PRO A 43 -5.58 7.23 -1.46
C PRO A 43 -4.17 7.42 -0.88
N VAL A 44 -3.27 7.98 -1.69
CA VAL A 44 -1.91 8.34 -1.28
C VAL A 44 -1.96 9.73 -0.61
N PRO A 45 -1.61 9.88 0.67
CA PRO A 45 -1.52 11.17 1.33
C PRO A 45 -0.42 12.05 0.69
N PRO A 46 -0.65 13.36 0.54
CA PRO A 46 -1.76 14.17 1.08
C PRO A 46 -3.04 14.22 0.22
N CYS A 47 -3.36 13.16 -0.54
CA CYS A 47 -4.56 13.09 -1.41
C CYS A 47 -4.62 14.21 -2.46
N CYS A 48 -3.46 14.67 -2.92
CA CYS A 48 -3.34 15.73 -3.90
C CYS A 48 -3.75 15.29 -5.32
N THR A 49 -4.06 16.28 -6.14
CA THR A 49 -4.28 16.12 -7.58
C THR A 49 -3.00 16.47 -8.31
N PHE A 50 -2.52 15.56 -9.15
CA PHE A 50 -1.33 15.71 -9.99
C PHE A 50 -1.70 16.21 -11.38
N GLY A 51 -0.77 16.93 -12.00
CA GLY A 51 -0.94 17.48 -13.36
C GLY A 51 -0.76 16.42 -14.45
N SER A 52 -0.10 15.30 -14.14
CA SER A 52 0.08 14.20 -15.08
C SER A 52 -0.14 12.82 -14.43
N PRO A 53 -0.52 11.80 -15.23
CA PRO A 53 -0.67 10.45 -14.71
C PRO A 53 0.66 9.85 -14.24
N ARG A 54 1.78 10.27 -14.84
CA ARG A 54 3.12 9.80 -14.45
C ARG A 54 3.51 10.27 -13.06
N GLU A 55 3.31 11.56 -12.75
CA GLU A 55 3.56 12.10 -11.42
C GLU A 55 2.71 11.39 -10.35
N ALA A 56 1.43 11.15 -10.64
CA ALA A 56 0.56 10.39 -9.74
C ALA A 56 1.06 8.96 -9.52
N LEU A 57 1.53 8.28 -10.58
CA LEU A 57 2.06 6.92 -10.47
C LEU A 57 3.34 6.86 -9.64
N ASP A 58 4.25 7.81 -9.86
CA ASP A 58 5.52 7.88 -9.13
C ASP A 58 5.27 8.21 -7.65
N ALA A 59 4.31 9.09 -7.34
CA ALA A 59 3.87 9.33 -5.97
C ALA A 59 3.29 8.07 -5.32
N ALA A 60 2.43 7.32 -6.04
CA ALA A 60 1.88 6.06 -5.54
C ALA A 60 2.95 4.99 -5.28
N ARG A 61 3.97 4.90 -6.15
CA ARG A 61 5.11 3.99 -5.97
C ARG A 61 5.94 4.34 -4.75
N LEU A 62 6.32 5.61 -4.60
CA LEU A 62 7.12 6.07 -3.47
C LEU A 62 6.39 5.84 -2.14
N TYR A 63 5.09 6.16 -2.10
CA TYR A 63 4.27 5.91 -0.93
C TYR A 63 4.16 4.41 -0.61
N GLY A 64 3.90 3.56 -1.62
CA GLY A 64 3.83 2.12 -1.44
C GLY A 64 5.14 1.53 -0.90
N GLN A 65 6.29 1.94 -1.45
CA GLN A 65 7.60 1.50 -0.95
C GLN A 65 7.85 1.92 0.50
N ARG A 66 7.46 3.14 0.86
CA ARG A 66 7.55 3.62 2.24
C ARG A 66 6.69 2.76 3.17
N LEU A 67 5.45 2.47 2.77
CA LEU A 67 4.50 1.69 3.57
C LEU A 67 5.00 0.25 3.79
N LEU A 68 5.55 -0.41 2.76
CA LEU A 68 6.17 -1.73 2.90
C LEU A 68 7.34 -1.72 3.91
N ARG A 69 8.17 -0.67 3.89
CA ARG A 69 9.30 -0.54 4.85
C ARG A 69 8.83 -0.26 6.27
N GLU A 70 7.70 0.41 6.45
CA GLU A 70 7.11 0.65 7.78
C GLU A 70 6.55 -0.66 8.34
N TRP A 71 5.74 -1.38 7.56
CA TRP A 71 5.20 -2.68 7.97
C TRP A 71 6.28 -3.74 8.22
N GLY A 72 7.33 -3.77 7.40
CA GLY A 72 8.46 -4.68 7.63
C GLY A 72 9.22 -4.39 8.94
N ARG A 73 9.30 -3.12 9.36
CA ARG A 73 9.89 -2.74 10.65
C ARG A 73 8.99 -3.14 11.82
N ASP A 74 7.69 -2.90 11.71
CA ASP A 74 6.73 -3.27 12.76
C ASP A 74 6.64 -4.79 12.95
N ALA A 75 6.69 -5.55 11.86
CA ALA A 75 6.74 -7.01 11.90
C ALA A 75 7.99 -7.52 12.65
N ALA A 76 9.17 -6.98 12.33
CA ALA A 76 10.41 -7.35 13.01
C ALA A 76 10.38 -7.00 14.52
N ALA A 77 9.80 -5.86 14.88
CA ALA A 77 9.64 -5.46 16.28
C ALA A 77 8.66 -6.39 17.04
N ALA A 78 7.56 -6.79 16.40
CA ALA A 78 6.58 -7.71 16.99
C ALA A 78 7.16 -9.10 17.23
N ASP A 79 7.96 -9.61 16.30
CA ASP A 79 8.60 -10.93 16.43
C ASP A 79 9.71 -10.92 17.51
N GLY A 80 10.45 -9.81 17.65
CA GLY A 80 11.45 -9.64 18.72
C GLY A 80 10.85 -9.52 20.13
N HIS A 81 9.60 -9.09 20.25
CA HIS A 81 8.88 -9.05 21.54
C HIS A 81 8.35 -10.42 21.95
N ALA A 82 8.06 -11.32 21.00
CA ALA A 82 7.62 -12.69 21.28
C ALA A 82 8.74 -13.64 21.72
N ALA A 83 10.01 -13.23 21.59
CA ALA A 83 11.20 -14.01 21.93
C ALA A 83 11.78 -13.71 23.33
N ARG A 84 11.06 -12.95 24.17
CA ARG A 84 11.42 -12.63 25.56
C ARG A 84 10.38 -13.17 26.53
#